data_AF-A0A8J6MWN9-F1
#
_entry.id   AF-A0A8J6MWN9-F1
#
_cell.length_a   1.000
_cell.length_b   1.000
_cell.length_c   1.000
_cell.angle_alpha   90.00
_cell.angle_beta   90.00
_cell.angle_gamma   90.00
#
_symmetry.space_group_name_H-M   'P 1'
#
loop_
_entity.id
_entity.type
_entity.pdbx_description
1 polymer ?
#
loop_
_entity_poly.entity_id
_entity_poly.type
_entity_poly.pdbx_seq_one_letter_code
_entity_poly.pdbx_strand_id
1 'polypeptide(L)'
;MSDSTLLDGKRILIVDDESDILDILEELLEMCDVARASTFDEARGLLESKDFDIAILDIMGVNGYGLLEIANRKKITAVMLTAHAFTPDNLVRSIKEGAASYLPKEEISNITTFLTDILKTKETGKNPWEVWQDRLPTSYFERRWGAAWQDTDKDFWEKFRAGIRARTRK
;
A
#
# COMPACT_ATOMS: atom_id res chain seq x y z
N MET A 1 12.39 15.54 -15.58
CA MET A 1 13.12 15.15 -14.36
C MET A 1 12.44 13.89 -13.89
N SER A 2 13.11 12.75 -14.02
CA SER A 2 12.52 11.41 -13.96
C SER A 2 12.04 11.09 -12.55
N ASP A 3 10.74 10.84 -12.42
CA ASP A 3 10.09 10.44 -11.16
C ASP A 3 10.70 9.15 -10.55
N SER A 4 11.44 8.35 -11.33
CA SER A 4 12.12 7.13 -10.83
C SER A 4 13.26 7.41 -9.85
N THR A 5 13.86 8.61 -9.83
CA THR A 5 15.00 8.90 -8.94
C THR A 5 14.63 8.91 -7.46
N LEU A 6 13.34 9.04 -7.13
CA LEU A 6 12.85 8.99 -5.74
C LEU A 6 12.93 7.58 -5.14
N LEU A 7 12.94 6.55 -5.99
CA LEU A 7 13.01 5.15 -5.57
C LEU A 7 14.45 4.63 -5.53
N ASP A 8 15.38 5.27 -6.25
CA ASP A 8 16.77 4.84 -6.31
C ASP A 8 17.38 4.67 -4.91
N GLY A 9 17.82 3.44 -4.62
CA GLY A 9 18.45 3.07 -3.35
C GLY A 9 17.52 3.04 -2.13
N LYS A 10 16.20 3.13 -2.31
CA LYS A 10 15.24 2.91 -1.20
C LYS A 10 15.26 1.46 -0.76
N ARG A 11 15.17 1.24 0.55
CA ARG A 11 15.08 -0.11 1.13
C ARG A 11 13.63 -0.55 1.15
N ILE A 12 13.30 -1.57 0.36
CA ILE A 12 11.93 -2.07 0.22
C ILE A 12 11.87 -3.52 0.68
N LEU A 13 10.93 -3.82 1.57
CA LEU A 13 10.57 -5.20 1.89
C LEU A 13 9.38 -5.62 1.04
N ILE A 14 9.51 -6.69 0.27
CA ILE A 14 8.40 -7.35 -0.43
C ILE A 14 8.02 -8.65 0.29
N VAL A 15 6.73 -8.85 0.54
CA VAL A 15 6.21 -10.01 1.26
C VAL A 15 4.99 -10.59 0.58
N ASP A 16 5.15 -11.79 0.05
CA ASP A 16 4.11 -12.54 -0.67
C ASP A 16 4.46 -14.03 -0.61
N ASP A 17 3.48 -14.91 -0.43
CA ASP A 17 3.71 -16.37 -0.43
C ASP A 17 3.92 -16.92 -1.85
N GLU A 18 3.53 -16.15 -2.87
CA GLU A 18 3.68 -16.48 -4.28
C GLU A 18 5.05 -16.00 -4.81
N SER A 19 5.96 -16.94 -5.12
CA SER A 19 7.34 -16.62 -5.54
C SER A 19 7.40 -15.85 -6.86
N ASP A 20 6.48 -16.11 -7.77
CA ASP A 20 6.34 -15.39 -9.04
C ASP A 20 5.98 -13.92 -8.83
N ILE A 21 5.16 -13.60 -7.82
CA ILE A 21 4.87 -12.22 -7.44
C ILE A 21 6.11 -11.53 -6.87
N LEU A 22 6.88 -12.24 -6.04
CA LEU A 22 8.15 -11.71 -5.53
C LEU A 22 9.14 -11.42 -6.66
N ASP A 23 9.28 -12.33 -7.63
CA ASP A 23 10.19 -12.17 -8.77
C ASP A 23 9.78 -10.96 -9.64
N ILE A 24 8.48 -10.79 -9.91
CA ILE A 24 7.95 -9.62 -10.65
C ILE A 24 8.24 -8.32 -9.89
N LEU A 25 8.03 -8.30 -8.57
CA LEU A 25 8.31 -7.11 -7.76
C LEU A 25 9.80 -6.77 -7.72
N GLU A 26 10.68 -7.76 -7.64
CA GLU A 26 12.14 -7.54 -7.71
C GLU A 26 12.54 -6.94 -9.06
N GLU A 27 11.98 -7.44 -10.18
CA GLU A 27 12.27 -6.90 -11.51
C GLU A 27 11.79 -5.44 -11.64
N LEU A 28 10.56 -5.14 -11.19
CA LEU A 28 10.00 -3.78 -11.27
C LEU A 28 10.71 -2.79 -10.33
N LEU A 29 11.34 -3.28 -9.26
CA LEU A 29 12.02 -2.49 -8.24
C LEU A 29 13.54 -2.63 -8.30
N GLU A 30 14.11 -2.97 -9.46
CA GLU A 30 15.56 -3.17 -9.64
C GLU A 30 16.43 -1.97 -9.22
N MET A 31 15.85 -0.77 -9.21
CA MET A 31 16.52 0.46 -8.75
C MET A 31 16.59 0.59 -7.22
N CYS A 32 15.90 -0.26 -6.47
CA CYS A 32 15.80 -0.25 -5.02
C CYS A 32 16.69 -1.33 -4.37
N ASP A 33 16.97 -1.17 -3.06
CA ASP A 33 17.54 -2.24 -2.24
C ASP A 33 16.40 -3.11 -1.70
N VAL A 34 16.09 -4.18 -2.44
CA VAL A 34 14.93 -5.05 -2.17
C VAL A 34 15.33 -6.21 -1.27
N ALA A 35 14.56 -6.41 -0.20
CA ALA A 35 14.55 -7.64 0.58
C ALA A 35 13.22 -8.36 0.38
N ARG A 36 13.25 -9.69 0.34
CA ARG A 36 12.05 -10.53 0.20
C ARG A 36 11.83 -11.45 1.40
N ALA A 37 10.57 -11.76 1.66
CA ALA A 37 10.13 -12.81 2.57
C ALA A 37 8.89 -13.50 1.99
N SER A 38 8.79 -14.81 2.15
CA SER A 38 7.62 -15.56 1.67
C SER A 38 6.69 -16.03 2.80
N THR A 39 7.05 -15.72 4.04
CA THR A 39 6.29 -16.11 5.22
C THR A 39 6.17 -14.97 6.22
N PHE A 40 5.15 -15.06 7.07
CA PHE A 40 4.95 -14.11 8.17
C PHE A 40 6.17 -14.01 9.09
N ASP A 41 6.77 -15.15 9.48
CA ASP A 41 7.86 -15.16 10.46
C ASP A 41 9.15 -14.55 9.90
N GLU A 42 9.48 -14.81 8.62
CA GLU A 42 10.60 -14.17 7.93
C GLU A 42 10.39 -12.66 7.82
N ALA A 43 9.20 -12.24 7.37
CA ALA A 43 8.86 -10.83 7.23
C ALA A 43 8.89 -10.10 8.57
N ARG A 44 8.34 -10.68 9.64
CA ARG A 44 8.44 -10.14 11.00
C ARG A 44 9.91 -9.97 11.40
N GLY A 45 10.73 -11.01 11.23
CA GLY A 45 12.14 -10.96 11.58
C GLY A 45 12.87 -9.82 10.86
N LEU A 46 12.58 -9.61 9.57
CA LEU A 46 13.12 -8.51 8.78
C LEU A 46 12.63 -7.15 9.27
N LEU A 47 11.31 -6.97 9.44
CA LEU A 47 10.71 -5.72 9.96
C LEU A 47 11.24 -5.34 11.35
N GLU A 48 11.62 -6.34 12.17
CA GLU A 48 12.13 -6.10 13.51
C GLU A 48 13.62 -5.76 13.55
N SER A 49 14.41 -6.29 12.61
CA SER A 49 15.88 -6.23 12.62
C SER A 49 16.49 -5.23 11.63
N LYS A 50 15.76 -4.84 10.58
CA LYS A 50 16.24 -3.92 9.54
C LYS A 50 15.34 -2.70 9.43
N ASP A 51 15.94 -1.60 8.97
CA ASP A 51 15.19 -0.40 8.61
C ASP A 51 14.77 -0.46 7.15
N PHE A 52 13.48 -0.32 6.88
CA PHE A 52 12.91 -0.22 5.55
C PHE A 52 12.20 1.12 5.38
N ASP A 53 12.25 1.66 4.17
CA ASP A 53 11.48 2.85 3.81
C ASP A 53 10.02 2.47 3.52
N ILE A 54 9.84 1.33 2.84
CA ILE A 54 8.55 0.81 2.39
C ILE A 54 8.49 -0.71 2.62
N ALA A 55 7.32 -1.22 2.98
CA ALA A 55 6.98 -2.64 2.96
C ALA A 55 5.75 -2.87 2.08
N ILE A 56 5.84 -3.76 1.10
CA ILE A 56 4.73 -4.24 0.27
C ILE A 56 4.29 -5.58 0.82
N LEU A 57 3.02 -5.69 1.22
CA LEU A 57 2.49 -6.80 2.02
C LEU A 57 1.28 -7.43 1.33
N ASP A 58 1.34 -8.74 1.03
CA ASP A 58 0.13 -9.50 0.77
C ASP A 58 -0.72 -9.69 2.03
N ILE A 59 -2.03 -9.73 1.86
CA ILE A 59 -3.00 -9.79 2.96
C ILE A 59 -3.21 -11.22 3.46
N MET A 60 -3.47 -12.19 2.58
CA MET A 60 -3.98 -13.50 2.99
C MET A 60 -2.91 -14.57 3.11
N GLY A 61 -1.93 -14.61 2.21
CA GLY A 61 -0.88 -15.63 2.21
C GLY A 61 0.07 -15.52 3.39
N VAL A 62 0.30 -14.30 3.88
CA VAL A 62 1.34 -14.01 4.89
C VAL A 62 0.81 -13.29 6.14
N ASN A 63 -0.51 -13.26 6.37
CA ASN A 63 -1.13 -12.48 7.46
C ASN A 63 -0.68 -10.99 7.42
N GLY A 64 -0.96 -10.32 6.29
CA GLY A 64 -0.50 -8.97 6.01
C GLY A 64 -0.91 -7.92 7.03
N TYR A 65 -2.09 -8.05 7.65
CA TYR A 65 -2.51 -7.11 8.70
C TYR A 65 -1.66 -7.22 9.97
N GLY A 66 -1.21 -8.42 10.32
CA GLY A 66 -0.24 -8.59 11.41
C GLY A 66 1.09 -7.90 11.08
N LEU A 67 1.56 -8.01 9.83
CA LEU A 67 2.77 -7.33 9.37
C LEU A 67 2.60 -5.81 9.28
N LEU A 68 1.42 -5.33 8.90
CA LEU A 68 1.05 -3.91 8.89
C LEU A 68 1.18 -3.30 10.29
N GLU A 69 0.67 -3.97 11.32
CA GLU A 69 0.80 -3.52 12.71
C GLU A 69 2.28 -3.34 13.11
N ILE A 70 3.12 -4.31 12.74
CA ILE A 70 4.56 -4.29 13.03
C ILE A 70 5.24 -3.14 12.26
N ALA A 71 4.95 -3.00 10.97
CA ALA A 71 5.48 -1.93 10.12
C ALA A 71 5.12 -0.55 10.68
N ASN A 72 3.86 -0.33 11.10
CA ASN A 72 3.42 0.92 11.71
C ASN A 72 4.14 1.23 13.01
N ARG A 73 4.31 0.24 13.90
CA ARG A 73 5.10 0.41 15.15
C ARG A 73 6.54 0.81 14.85
N LYS A 74 7.10 0.30 13.76
CA LYS A 74 8.45 0.61 13.26
C LYS A 74 8.49 1.89 12.39
N LYS A 75 7.35 2.54 12.16
CA LYS A 75 7.19 3.73 11.30
C LYS A 75 7.58 3.49 9.84
N ILE A 76 7.51 2.24 9.38
CA ILE A 76 7.74 1.81 7.99
C ILE A 76 6.47 2.07 7.20
N THR A 77 6.61 2.54 5.96
CA THR A 77 5.46 2.80 5.07
C THR A 77 4.91 1.49 4.52
N ALA A 78 3.73 1.06 4.95
CA ALA A 78 3.15 -0.20 4.46
C ALA A 78 2.19 0.03 3.28
N VAL A 79 2.33 -0.77 2.23
CA VAL A 79 1.45 -0.85 1.06
C VAL A 79 0.84 -2.25 1.02
N MET A 80 -0.48 -2.34 1.03
CA MET A 80 -1.16 -3.62 0.90
C MET A 80 -1.32 -3.95 -0.60
N LEU A 81 -0.87 -5.12 -1.04
CA LEU A 81 -1.00 -5.59 -2.42
C LEU A 81 -1.66 -6.97 -2.40
N THR A 82 -2.87 -7.12 -2.94
CA THR A 82 -3.62 -8.37 -2.81
C THR A 82 -4.41 -8.73 -4.05
N ALA A 83 -4.49 -10.01 -4.39
CA ALA A 83 -5.42 -10.50 -5.41
C ALA A 83 -6.77 -10.87 -4.78
N HIS A 84 -6.72 -11.75 -3.77
CA HIS A 84 -7.90 -12.43 -3.26
C HIS A 84 -8.63 -11.66 -2.17
N ALA A 85 -7.97 -10.73 -1.47
CA ALA A 85 -8.58 -9.95 -0.40
C ALA A 85 -9.12 -8.61 -0.89
N PHE A 86 -9.29 -8.42 -2.21
CA PHE A 86 -9.69 -7.16 -2.83
C PHE A 86 -11.19 -6.84 -2.64
N THR A 87 -11.55 -6.29 -1.47
CA THR A 87 -12.94 -6.01 -1.06
C THR A 87 -13.07 -4.63 -0.40
N PRO A 88 -14.28 -4.03 -0.40
CA PRO A 88 -14.55 -2.77 0.31
C PRO A 88 -14.16 -2.80 1.79
N ASP A 89 -14.45 -3.89 2.47
CA ASP A 89 -14.20 -4.02 3.92
C ASP A 89 -12.70 -4.05 4.22
N ASN A 90 -11.91 -4.74 3.39
CA ASN A 90 -10.45 -4.77 3.51
C ASN A 90 -9.81 -3.43 3.14
N LEU A 91 -10.37 -2.70 2.17
CA LEU A 91 -9.95 -1.33 1.89
C LEU A 91 -10.16 -0.43 3.11
N VAL A 92 -11.36 -0.45 3.71
CA VAL A 92 -11.66 0.33 4.93
C VAL A 92 -10.74 -0.08 6.08
N ARG A 93 -10.52 -1.38 6.27
CA ARG A 93 -9.60 -1.91 7.29
C ARG A 93 -8.17 -1.43 7.08
N SER A 94 -7.66 -1.50 5.85
CA SER A 94 -6.30 -1.04 5.50
C SER A 94 -6.11 0.44 5.81
N ILE A 95 -7.11 1.28 5.51
CA ILE A 95 -7.06 2.72 5.85
C ILE A 95 -7.06 2.91 7.38
N LYS A 96 -7.97 2.25 8.09
CA LYS A 96 -8.12 2.37 9.56
C LYS A 96 -6.89 1.89 10.30
N GLU A 97 -6.26 0.82 9.82
CA GLU A 97 -5.05 0.25 10.40
C GLU A 97 -3.77 0.95 9.93
N GLY A 98 -3.85 2.01 9.11
CA GLY A 98 -2.73 2.89 8.83
C GLY A 98 -1.86 2.53 7.63
N ALA A 99 -2.35 1.69 6.72
CA ALA A 99 -1.67 1.48 5.44
C ALA A 99 -1.59 2.79 4.65
N ALA A 100 -0.53 2.94 3.85
CA ALA A 100 -0.34 4.07 2.95
C ALA A 100 -1.08 3.89 1.62
N SER A 101 -1.37 2.65 1.23
CA SER A 101 -2.08 2.30 0.01
C SER A 101 -2.64 0.88 0.08
N TYR A 102 -3.65 0.62 -0.75
CA TYR A 102 -4.28 -0.69 -0.92
C TYR A 102 -4.52 -0.95 -2.40
N LEU A 103 -3.83 -1.94 -2.94
CA LEU A 103 -3.73 -2.18 -4.37
C LEU A 103 -4.16 -3.62 -4.72
N PRO A 104 -4.91 -3.81 -5.80
CA PRO A 104 -5.10 -5.12 -6.39
C PRO A 104 -3.80 -5.60 -7.05
N LYS A 105 -3.49 -6.91 -7.05
CA LYS A 105 -2.30 -7.45 -7.75
C LYS A 105 -2.32 -7.16 -9.26
N GLU A 106 -3.49 -6.88 -9.84
CA GLU A 106 -3.65 -6.40 -11.22
C GLU A 106 -2.91 -5.07 -11.50
N GLU A 107 -2.62 -4.28 -10.48
CA GLU A 107 -1.90 -2.99 -10.59
C GLU A 107 -0.39 -3.12 -10.31
N ILE A 108 0.13 -4.35 -10.19
CA ILE A 108 1.55 -4.60 -9.88
C ILE A 108 2.50 -3.94 -10.87
N SER A 109 2.15 -3.89 -12.16
CA SER A 109 2.94 -3.23 -13.20
C SER A 109 3.10 -1.71 -12.98
N ASN A 110 2.17 -1.10 -12.22
CA ASN A 110 2.20 0.31 -11.88
C ASN A 110 2.80 0.56 -10.49
N ILE A 111 3.37 -0.45 -9.81
CA ILE A 111 3.80 -0.35 -8.41
C ILE A 111 4.78 0.80 -8.18
N THR A 112 5.77 0.98 -9.06
CA THR A 112 6.76 2.06 -8.99
C THR A 112 6.12 3.44 -8.95
N THR A 113 5.03 3.62 -9.70
CA THR A 113 4.27 4.86 -9.76
C THR A 113 3.56 5.11 -8.43
N PHE A 114 2.89 4.09 -7.87
CA PHE A 114 2.25 4.20 -6.56
C PHE A 114 3.26 4.50 -5.45
N LEU A 115 4.40 3.79 -5.42
CA LEU A 115 5.43 4.03 -4.40
C LEU A 115 6.00 5.44 -4.48
N THR A 116 6.26 5.92 -5.70
CA THR A 116 6.78 7.28 -5.92
C THR A 116 5.81 8.33 -5.37
N ASP A 117 4.52 8.18 -5.61
CA ASP A 117 3.51 9.11 -5.09
C ASP A 117 3.38 9.07 -3.58
N ILE A 118 3.49 7.88 -2.98
CA ILE A 118 3.51 7.74 -1.52
C ILE A 118 4.72 8.48 -0.92
N LEU A 119 5.89 8.40 -1.57
CA LEU A 119 7.08 9.15 -1.14
C LEU A 119 6.89 10.66 -1.30
N LYS A 120 6.39 11.12 -2.45
CA LYS A 120 6.08 12.55 -2.70
C LYS A 120 5.08 13.11 -1.71
N THR A 121 4.02 12.36 -1.38
CA THR A 121 3.00 12.79 -0.43
C THR A 121 3.57 12.88 0.99
N LYS A 122 4.45 11.94 1.38
CA LYS A 122 5.18 12.03 2.64
C LYS A 122 6.06 13.27 2.73
N GLU A 123 6.80 13.63 1.69
CA GLU A 123 7.65 14.84 1.67
C GLU A 123 6.83 16.14 1.74
N THR A 124 5.68 16.15 1.08
CA THR A 124 4.79 17.34 1.01
C THR A 124 3.78 17.42 2.14
N GLY A 125 3.74 16.44 3.05
CA GLY A 125 2.78 16.35 4.15
C GLY A 125 1.33 16.08 3.71
N LYS A 126 1.12 15.73 2.43
CA LYS A 126 -0.18 15.36 1.89
C LYS A 126 -0.56 13.94 2.27
N ASN A 127 -1.86 13.63 2.23
CA ASN A 127 -2.33 12.28 2.52
C ASN A 127 -2.07 11.35 1.32
N PRO A 128 -1.36 10.22 1.48
CA PRO A 128 -1.15 9.25 0.40
C PRO A 128 -2.45 8.78 -0.28
N TRP A 129 -3.54 8.73 0.48
CA TRP A 129 -4.84 8.29 -0.02
C TRP A 129 -5.53 9.29 -0.97
N GLU A 130 -5.12 10.56 -0.99
CA GLU A 130 -5.61 11.53 -1.99
C GLU A 130 -5.14 11.13 -3.38
N VAL A 131 -3.84 10.86 -3.52
CA VAL A 131 -3.25 10.47 -4.81
C VAL A 131 -3.71 9.07 -5.22
N TRP A 132 -3.88 8.17 -4.25
CA TRP A 132 -4.49 6.87 -4.51
C TRP A 132 -5.90 6.99 -5.12
N GLN A 133 -6.72 7.92 -4.63
CA GLN A 133 -8.07 8.15 -5.16
C GLN A 133 -8.05 8.73 -6.58
N ASP A 134 -7.04 9.53 -6.92
CA ASP A 134 -6.88 10.05 -8.28
C ASP A 134 -6.48 8.93 -9.27
N ARG A 135 -5.68 7.95 -8.83
CA ARG A 135 -5.25 6.82 -9.67
C ARG A 135 -6.28 5.72 -9.80
N LEU A 136 -6.96 5.39 -8.70
CA LEU A 136 -8.05 4.43 -8.64
C LEU A 136 -9.34 5.22 -8.33
N PRO A 137 -9.93 5.88 -9.34
CA PRO A 137 -11.12 6.69 -9.14
C PRO A 137 -12.29 5.83 -8.68
N THR A 138 -13.29 6.44 -8.06
CA THR A 138 -14.50 5.73 -7.59
C THR A 138 -15.13 4.86 -8.68
N SER A 139 -15.10 5.29 -9.94
CA SER A 139 -15.59 4.52 -11.09
C SER A 139 -14.85 3.19 -11.33
N TYR A 140 -13.57 3.08 -10.92
CA TYR A 140 -12.83 1.82 -10.92
C TYR A 140 -13.51 0.80 -9.98
N PHE A 141 -13.79 1.24 -8.76
CA PHE A 141 -14.40 0.41 -7.72
C PHE A 141 -15.89 0.14 -7.95
N GLU A 142 -16.64 1.10 -8.50
CA GLU A 142 -18.05 0.89 -8.86
C GLU A 142 -18.21 -0.22 -9.91
N ARG A 143 -17.29 -0.31 -10.87
CA ARG A 143 -17.29 -1.42 -11.84
C ARG A 143 -16.98 -2.77 -11.19
N ARG A 144 -16.17 -2.79 -10.14
CA ARG A 144 -15.69 -4.04 -9.50
C ARG A 144 -16.61 -4.54 -8.39
N TRP A 145 -17.19 -3.64 -7.61
CA TRP A 145 -17.95 -3.92 -6.40
C TRP A 145 -19.38 -3.39 -6.44
N GLY A 146 -19.78 -2.70 -7.52
CA GLY A 146 -21.10 -2.09 -7.69
C GLY A 146 -21.19 -0.67 -7.10
N ALA A 147 -22.17 0.12 -7.55
CA ALA A 147 -22.31 1.53 -7.17
C ALA A 147 -22.50 1.78 -5.66
N ALA A 148 -22.98 0.76 -4.92
CA ALA A 148 -23.22 0.83 -3.48
C ALA A 148 -22.05 0.29 -2.64
N TRP A 149 -20.85 0.13 -3.20
CA TRP A 149 -19.71 -0.45 -2.47
C TRP A 149 -19.26 0.38 -1.25
N GLN A 150 -19.59 1.67 -1.21
CA GLN A 150 -19.34 2.56 -0.08
C GLN A 150 -20.45 2.52 0.99
N ASP A 151 -21.56 1.82 0.73
CA ASP A 151 -22.69 1.75 1.64
C ASP A 151 -22.41 0.86 2.86
N THR A 152 -21.40 0.00 2.79
CA THR A 152 -20.97 -0.88 3.89
C THR A 152 -20.40 -0.11 5.08
N ASP A 153 -19.88 1.11 4.88
CA ASP A 153 -19.40 1.98 5.98
C ASP A 153 -19.54 3.47 5.61
N LYS A 154 -20.79 3.94 5.42
CA LYS A 154 -21.10 5.33 5.01
C LYS A 154 -20.47 6.37 5.93
N ASP A 155 -20.56 6.14 7.24
CA ASP A 155 -20.01 7.03 8.26
C ASP A 155 -18.49 7.17 8.14
N PHE A 156 -17.79 6.07 7.88
CA PHE A 156 -16.36 6.10 7.61
C PHE A 156 -16.07 6.93 6.35
N TRP A 157 -16.74 6.67 5.23
CA TRP A 157 -16.47 7.35 3.97
C TRP A 157 -16.76 8.85 4.02
N GLU A 158 -17.80 9.27 4.75
CA GLU A 158 -18.07 10.69 5.00
C GLU A 158 -16.96 11.35 5.82
N LYS A 159 -16.55 10.73 6.93
CA LYS A 159 -15.46 11.24 7.79
C LYS A 159 -14.12 11.25 7.06
N PHE A 160 -13.83 10.21 6.29
CA PHE A 160 -12.61 10.07 5.51
C PHE A 160 -12.49 11.19 4.46
N ARG A 161 -13.55 11.40 3.67
CA ARG A 161 -13.61 12.50 2.69
C ARG A 161 -13.53 13.87 3.35
N ALA A 162 -14.19 14.06 4.49
CA ALA A 162 -14.11 15.30 5.25
C ALA A 162 -12.68 15.56 5.77
N GLY A 163 -12.01 14.51 6.28
CA GLY A 163 -10.65 14.57 6.80
C GLY A 163 -9.59 14.89 5.73
N ILE A 164 -9.75 14.32 4.53
CA ILE A 164 -8.95 14.68 3.35
C ILE A 164 -9.13 16.17 3.01
N ARG A 165 -10.38 16.62 2.80
CA ARG A 165 -10.68 18.02 2.40
C ARG A 165 -10.27 19.07 3.42
N ALA A 166 -10.30 18.72 4.71
CA ALA A 166 -9.90 19.64 5.79
C ALA A 166 -8.38 19.88 5.85
N ARG A 167 -7.57 18.92 5.39
CA ARG A 167 -6.10 19.02 5.38
C ARG A 167 -5.56 19.73 4.14
N THR A 168 -6.28 19.70 3.02
CA THR A 168 -5.91 20.41 1.78
C THR A 168 -6.05 21.94 1.87
N ARG A 169 -6.66 22.48 2.94
CA ARG A 169 -6.92 23.92 3.15
C ARG A 169 -5.92 24.63 4.07
N LYS A 170 -4.82 23.99 4.46
CA LYS A 170 -3.86 24.57 5.41
C LYS A 170 -2.47 24.73 4.81
#